data_AF-B4SEA7-F1
#
_entry.id   AF-B4SEA7-F1
#
_cell.length_a   1.000
_cell.length_b   1.000
_cell.length_c   1.000
_cell.angle_alpha   90.00
_cell.angle_beta   90.00
_cell.angle_gamma   90.00
#
_symmetry.space_group_name_H-M   'P 1'
#
loop_
_entity.id
_entity.type
_entity.pdbx_description
1 polymer ?
#
loop_
_entity_poly.entity_id
_entity_poly.type
_entity_poly.pdbx_seq_one_letter_code
_entity_poly.pdbx_strand_id
1 'polypeptide(L)'
;MGLHKDIDYRLELARGFLQEAEQDYALGRWRACVSGSILVLENTGLAVLMLFGVSPLTHKPGKHLSQLIMEGTVTKEVAALIEQILPDFEKYDSHEKMLARYGNESSYQLPWALFHEEEGITAIEAARKSMRVSSELAELVQ
;
A
#
# COMPACT_ATOMS: atom_id res chain seq x y z
N MET A 1 6.33 23.11 6.25
CA MET A 1 5.78 22.32 5.12
C MET A 1 4.34 22.00 5.46
N GLY A 2 3.42 22.03 4.48
CA GLY A 2 1.98 21.96 4.72
C GLY A 2 1.44 20.56 4.47
N LEU A 3 0.49 20.12 5.29
CA LEU A 3 -0.11 18.78 5.27
C LEU A 3 -0.54 18.33 3.87
N HIS A 4 -1.18 19.21 3.09
CA HIS A 4 -1.57 18.93 1.70
C HIS A 4 -0.37 18.57 0.80
N LYS A 5 0.73 19.33 0.88
CA LYS A 5 1.94 19.01 0.10
C LYS A 5 2.54 17.67 0.49
N ASP A 6 2.47 17.30 1.76
CA ASP A 6 2.99 16.03 2.23
C ASP A 6 2.10 14.86 1.79
N ILE A 7 0.77 15.04 1.75
CA ILE A 7 -0.18 14.07 1.17
C ILE A 7 0.09 13.90 -0.32
N ASP A 8 0.17 14.99 -1.08
CA ASP A 8 0.44 14.96 -2.53
C ASP A 8 1.76 14.27 -2.83
N TYR A 9 2.80 14.58 -2.04
CA TYR A 9 4.10 13.93 -2.16
C TYR A 9 4.02 12.41 -1.98
N ARG A 10 3.23 11.93 -1.01
CA ARG A 10 3.02 10.49 -0.80
C ARG A 10 2.29 9.84 -1.96
N LEU A 11 1.24 10.47 -2.48
CA LEU A 11 0.50 9.96 -3.63
C LEU A 11 1.37 9.92 -4.90
N GLU A 12 2.25 10.91 -5.10
CA GLU A 12 3.18 10.90 -6.23
C GLU A 12 4.29 9.85 -6.09
N LEU A 13 4.79 9.59 -4.87
CA LEU A 13 5.65 8.43 -4.61
C LEU A 13 4.95 7.12 -4.96
N ALA A 14 3.70 6.95 -4.50
CA ALA A 14 2.91 5.76 -4.80
C ALA A 14 2.71 5.58 -6.31
N ARG A 15 2.44 6.67 -7.05
CA ARG A 15 2.31 6.66 -8.51
C ARG A 15 3.60 6.21 -9.21
N GLY A 16 4.75 6.73 -8.78
CA GLY A 16 6.05 6.32 -9.31
C GLY A 16 6.33 4.83 -9.08
N PHE A 17 6.12 4.34 -7.86
CA PHE A 17 6.31 2.91 -7.56
C PHE A 17 5.31 2.00 -8.28
N LEU A 18 4.09 2.46 -8.52
CA LEU A 18 3.11 1.71 -9.30
C LEU A 18 3.59 1.54 -10.74
N GLN A 19 4.09 2.62 -11.36
CA GLN A 19 4.64 2.56 -12.71
C GLN A 19 5.83 1.59 -12.80
N GLU A 20 6.74 1.61 -11.82
CA GLU A 20 7.85 0.66 -11.75
C GLU A 20 7.37 -0.78 -11.59
N ALA A 21 6.42 -1.03 -10.68
CA ALA A 21 5.86 -2.36 -10.46
C ALA A 21 5.21 -2.93 -11.72
N GLU A 22 4.43 -2.11 -12.45
CA GLU A 22 3.80 -2.52 -13.71
C GLU A 22 4.82 -2.88 -14.79
N GLN A 23 5.91 -2.11 -14.89
CA GLN A 23 7.02 -2.44 -15.79
C GLN A 23 7.71 -3.74 -15.39
N ASP A 24 7.96 -3.93 -14.10
CA ASP A 24 8.61 -5.14 -13.60
C ASP A 24 7.74 -6.39 -13.83
N TYR A 25 6.42 -6.28 -13.70
CA TYR A 25 5.52 -7.38 -14.04
C TYR A 25 5.55 -7.71 -15.53
N ALA A 26 5.48 -6.70 -16.41
CA ALA A 26 5.59 -6.91 -17.84
C ALA A 26 6.92 -7.56 -18.27
N LEU A 27 7.98 -7.35 -17.49
CA LEU A 27 9.32 -7.93 -17.72
C LEU A 27 9.54 -9.27 -16.99
N GLY A 28 8.55 -9.82 -16.30
CA GLY A 28 8.68 -11.07 -15.55
C GLY A 28 9.53 -10.97 -14.27
N ARG A 29 9.73 -9.77 -13.74
CA ARG A 29 10.52 -9.49 -12.53
C ARG A 29 9.63 -9.53 -11.29
N TRP A 30 9.04 -10.69 -11.02
CA TRP A 30 7.98 -10.88 -10.02
C TRP A 30 8.31 -10.33 -8.63
N ARG A 31 9.48 -10.67 -8.08
CA ARG A 31 9.92 -10.13 -6.78
C ARG A 31 10.00 -8.60 -6.76
N ALA A 32 10.40 -7.98 -7.87
CA ALA A 32 10.50 -6.53 -7.99
C ALA A 32 9.13 -5.86 -8.10
N CYS A 33 8.26 -6.43 -8.93
CA CYS A 33 6.84 -6.11 -9.01
C CYS A 33 6.15 -6.14 -7.63
N VAL A 34 6.32 -7.22 -6.86
CA VAL A 34 5.76 -7.33 -5.50
C VAL A 34 6.36 -6.27 -4.58
N SER A 35 7.68 -6.08 -4.59
CA SER A 35 8.34 -5.07 -3.75
C SER A 35 7.87 -3.65 -4.07
N GLY A 36 7.70 -3.30 -5.34
CA GLY A 36 7.16 -2.00 -5.78
C GLY A 36 5.72 -1.83 -5.35
N SER A 37 4.89 -2.87 -5.50
CA SER A 37 3.48 -2.88 -5.08
C SER A 37 3.32 -2.63 -3.57
N ILE A 38 4.21 -3.20 -2.74
CA ILE A 38 4.24 -2.93 -1.29
C ILE A 38 4.55 -1.46 -1.01
N LEU A 39 5.46 -0.84 -1.76
CA LEU A 39 5.78 0.59 -1.60
C LEU A 39 4.62 1.50 -2.02
N VAL A 40 3.81 1.09 -3.00
CA VAL A 40 2.54 1.77 -3.32
C VAL A 40 1.64 1.73 -2.09
N LEU A 41 1.38 0.54 -1.53
CA LEU A 41 0.52 0.36 -0.36
C LEU A 41 1.01 1.16 0.87
N GLU A 42 2.32 1.18 1.13
CA GLU A 42 2.88 1.95 2.24
C GLU A 42 2.62 3.46 2.03
N ASN A 43 2.86 4.00 0.84
CA ASN A 43 2.69 5.43 0.61
C ASN A 43 1.23 5.86 0.53
N THR A 44 0.34 5.08 -0.08
CA THR A 44 -1.10 5.37 -0.09
C THR A 44 -1.70 5.26 1.30
N GLY A 45 -1.32 4.25 2.09
CA GLY A 45 -1.76 4.10 3.47
C GLY A 45 -1.37 5.29 4.34
N LEU A 46 -0.13 5.78 4.20
CA LEU A 46 0.33 6.98 4.89
C LEU A 46 -0.41 8.24 4.42
N ALA A 47 -0.63 8.40 3.11
CA ALA A 47 -1.40 9.54 2.58
C ALA A 47 -2.81 9.58 3.18
N VAL A 48 -3.49 8.43 3.23
CA VAL A 48 -4.85 8.34 3.79
C VAL A 48 -4.88 8.67 5.28
N LEU A 49 -3.90 8.20 6.07
CA LEU A 49 -3.81 8.59 7.49
C LEU A 49 -3.68 10.11 7.67
N MET A 50 -2.88 10.74 6.81
CA MET A 50 -2.63 12.18 6.86
C MET A 50 -3.89 13.00 6.52
N LEU A 51 -4.80 12.49 5.68
CA LEU A 51 -6.10 13.13 5.41
C LEU A 51 -6.93 13.31 6.70
N PHE A 52 -6.77 12.42 7.67
CA PHE A 52 -7.49 12.46 8.95
C PHE A 52 -6.65 13.01 10.11
N GLY A 53 -5.52 13.68 9.80
CA GLY A 53 -4.63 14.26 10.81
C GLY A 53 -3.87 13.23 11.66
N VAL A 54 -3.84 11.96 11.25
CA VAL A 54 -3.09 10.91 11.94
C VAL A 54 -1.62 10.99 11.53
N SER A 55 -0.72 10.87 12.51
CA SER A 55 0.72 10.90 12.27
C SER A 55 1.14 9.81 11.27
N PRO A 56 1.93 10.15 10.23
CA PRO A 56 2.44 9.16 9.28
C PRO A 56 3.62 8.34 9.83
N LEU A 57 4.00 8.51 11.10
CA LEU A 57 5.08 7.75 11.73
C LEU A 57 4.56 6.39 12.24
N THR A 58 4.11 5.55 11.31
CA THR A 58 3.66 4.19 11.60
C THR A 58 4.09 3.23 10.52
N HIS A 59 4.36 1.99 10.93
CA HIS A 59 4.56 0.88 10.01
C HIS A 59 3.29 0.08 9.77
N LYS A 60 2.16 0.45 10.41
CA LYS A 60 0.90 -0.32 10.41
C LYS A 60 -0.31 0.54 10.04
N PRO A 61 -0.34 1.13 8.84
CA PRO A 61 -1.41 2.05 8.45
C PRO A 61 -2.80 1.42 8.54
N GLY A 62 -2.94 0.14 8.16
CA GLY A 62 -4.21 -0.59 8.23
C GLY A 62 -4.83 -0.60 9.64
N LYS A 63 -4.02 -0.74 10.70
CA LYS A 63 -4.53 -0.73 12.08
C LYS A 63 -5.14 0.61 12.49
N HIS A 64 -4.48 1.71 12.11
CA HIS A 64 -4.96 3.04 12.42
C HIS A 64 -6.22 3.38 11.61
N LEU A 65 -6.28 2.96 10.35
CA LEU A 65 -7.47 3.13 9.51
C LEU A 65 -8.67 2.36 10.05
N SER A 66 -8.49 1.12 10.49
CA SER A 66 -9.57 0.36 11.15
C SER A 66 -10.06 1.04 12.43
N GLN A 67 -9.15 1.66 13.19
CA GLN A 67 -9.51 2.40 14.40
C GLN A 67 -10.37 3.64 14.09
N LEU A 68 -10.04 4.40 13.03
CA LEU A 68 -10.85 5.55 12.58
C LEU A 68 -12.30 5.15 12.23
N ILE A 69 -12.48 3.99 11.59
CA ILE A 69 -13.81 3.46 11.28
C ILE A 69 -14.55 3.07 12.57
N MET A 70 -13.89 2.30 13.44
CA MET A 70 -14.49 1.80 14.69
C MET A 70 -14.92 2.94 15.63
N GLU A 71 -14.14 4.02 15.69
CA GLU A 71 -14.41 5.20 16.52
C GLU A 71 -15.45 6.14 15.90
N GLY A 72 -15.87 5.89 14.64
CA GLY A 72 -16.83 6.73 13.93
C GLY A 72 -16.27 8.10 13.54
N THR A 73 -14.95 8.22 13.42
CA THR A 73 -14.26 9.48 13.07
C THR A 73 -14.52 9.90 11.63
N VAL A 74 -14.87 8.95 10.76
CA VAL A 74 -15.08 9.17 9.33
C VAL A 74 -16.55 8.96 8.92
N THR A 75 -16.95 9.54 7.80
CA THR A 75 -18.29 9.32 7.24
C THR A 75 -18.44 7.87 6.75
N LYS A 76 -19.69 7.41 6.57
CA LYS A 76 -19.96 6.05 6.05
C LYS A 76 -19.37 5.80 4.66
N GLU A 77 -19.36 6.83 3.82
CA GLU A 77 -18.79 6.78 2.48
C GLU A 77 -17.27 6.60 2.53
N VAL A 78 -16.58 7.38 3.37
CA VAL A 78 -15.14 7.26 3.61
C VAL A 78 -14.80 5.90 4.23
N ALA A 79 -15.58 5.44 5.20
CA ALA A 79 -15.40 4.12 5.81
C ALA A 79 -15.47 3.00 4.77
N ALA A 80 -16.48 3.02 3.90
CA ALA A 80 -16.66 2.03 2.84
C ALA A 80 -15.49 2.02 1.84
N LEU A 81 -14.87 3.17 1.56
CA LEU A 81 -13.67 3.25 0.74
C LEU A 81 -12.46 2.66 1.45
N ILE A 82 -12.21 3.03 2.71
CA ILE A 82 -11.11 2.49 3.52
C ILE A 82 -11.21 0.96 3.65
N GLU A 83 -12.42 0.42 3.85
CA GLU A 83 -12.67 -1.01 3.95
C GLU A 83 -12.25 -1.80 2.69
N GLN A 84 -12.28 -1.19 1.50
CA GLN A 84 -11.85 -1.85 0.25
C GLN A 84 -10.35 -2.19 0.22
N ILE A 85 -9.53 -1.41 0.93
CA ILE A 85 -8.06 -1.49 0.89
C ILE A 85 -7.44 -2.06 2.16
N LEU A 86 -8.20 -2.15 3.25
CA LEU A 86 -7.74 -2.73 4.53
C LEU A 86 -7.15 -4.14 4.40
N PRO A 87 -7.78 -5.09 3.67
CA PRO A 87 -7.24 -6.45 3.55
C PRO A 87 -5.84 -6.48 2.93
N ASP A 88 -5.54 -5.58 2.00
CA ASP A 88 -4.23 -5.53 1.35
C ASP A 88 -3.17 -4.95 2.29
N PHE A 89 -3.52 -3.93 3.07
CA PHE A 89 -2.61 -3.40 4.08
C PHE A 89 -2.26 -4.46 5.14
N GLU A 90 -3.23 -5.29 5.55
CA GLU A 90 -2.96 -6.38 6.49
C GLU A 90 -2.06 -7.46 5.88
N LYS A 91 -2.35 -7.87 4.63
CA LYS A 91 -1.54 -8.87 3.92
C LYS A 91 -0.07 -8.44 3.77
N TYR A 92 0.17 -7.18 3.41
CA TYR A 92 1.51 -6.70 3.05
C TYR A 92 2.24 -5.95 4.18
N ASP A 93 1.69 -5.89 5.40
CA ASP A 93 2.22 -5.13 6.55
C ASP A 93 3.66 -5.52 6.92
N SER A 94 3.94 -6.83 6.91
CA SER A 94 5.20 -7.37 7.45
C SER A 94 5.74 -8.62 6.77
N HIS A 95 5.00 -9.74 6.75
CA HIS A 95 5.55 -11.02 6.34
C HIS A 95 6.03 -11.01 4.87
N GLU A 96 5.13 -10.68 3.94
CA GLU A 96 5.45 -10.58 2.51
C GLU A 96 6.56 -9.55 2.24
N LYS A 97 6.56 -8.43 2.96
CA LYS A 97 7.62 -7.41 2.86
C LYS A 97 8.99 -7.98 3.24
N MET A 98 9.06 -8.81 4.29
CA MET A 98 10.30 -9.46 4.70
C MET A 98 10.73 -10.52 3.69
N LEU A 99 9.81 -11.33 3.18
CA LEU A 99 10.10 -12.32 2.13
C LEU A 99 10.63 -11.66 0.85
N ALA A 100 10.05 -10.54 0.43
CA ALA A 100 10.49 -9.79 -0.75
C ALA A 100 11.90 -9.18 -0.62
N ARG A 101 12.37 -8.95 0.62
CA ARG A 101 13.67 -8.36 0.94
C ARG A 101 14.76 -9.40 1.20
N TYR A 102 14.44 -10.40 2.03
CA TYR A 102 15.42 -11.32 2.60
C TYR A 102 15.20 -12.77 2.19
N GLY A 103 14.03 -13.08 1.63
CA GLY A 103 13.63 -14.44 1.32
C GLY A 103 13.15 -15.16 2.56
N ASN A 104 13.09 -16.48 2.48
CA ASN A 104 12.79 -17.34 3.63
C ASN A 104 14.11 -17.83 4.22
N GLU A 105 14.60 -17.11 5.22
CA GLU A 105 15.85 -17.43 5.90
C GLU A 105 15.80 -18.77 6.64
N SER A 106 14.60 -19.24 7.04
CA SER A 106 14.45 -20.54 7.72
C SER A 106 14.67 -21.74 6.79
N SER A 107 14.37 -21.57 5.50
CA SER A 107 14.54 -22.59 4.45
C SER A 107 15.63 -22.25 3.44
N TYR A 108 16.38 -21.16 3.65
CA TYR A 108 17.40 -20.62 2.75
C TYR A 108 16.93 -20.36 1.32
N GLN A 109 15.64 -20.02 1.14
CA GLN A 109 15.09 -19.66 -0.16
C GLN A 109 15.25 -18.17 -0.41
N LEU A 110 15.95 -17.82 -1.48
CA LEU A 110 16.13 -16.42 -1.90
C LEU A 110 14.79 -15.81 -2.38
N PRO A 111 14.59 -14.48 -2.25
CA PRO A 111 13.37 -13.81 -2.68
C PRO A 111 12.92 -14.19 -4.11
N TRP A 112 13.85 -14.24 -5.07
CA TRP A 112 13.54 -14.56 -6.48
C TRP A 112 13.00 -15.97 -6.71
N ALA A 113 13.18 -16.90 -5.77
CA ALA A 113 12.61 -18.25 -5.84
C ALA A 113 11.23 -18.36 -5.18
N LEU A 114 10.77 -17.31 -4.49
CA LEU A 114 9.51 -17.31 -3.76
C LEU A 114 8.38 -16.66 -4.55
N PHE A 115 8.69 -15.67 -5.40
CA PHE A 115 7.70 -14.89 -6.12
C PHE A 115 7.64 -15.27 -7.59
N HIS A 116 6.42 -15.56 -8.03
CA HIS A 116 6.06 -15.93 -9.39
C HIS A 116 4.98 -14.96 -9.91
N GLU A 117 4.48 -15.25 -11.12
CA GLU A 117 3.47 -14.45 -11.77
C GLU A 117 2.21 -14.26 -10.90
N GLU A 118 1.79 -15.30 -10.18
CA GLU A 118 0.60 -15.27 -9.31
C GLU A 118 0.74 -14.26 -8.16
N GLU A 119 1.89 -14.24 -7.48
CA GLU A 119 2.16 -13.24 -6.45
C GLU A 119 2.30 -11.84 -7.07
N GLY A 120 2.92 -11.74 -8.26
CA GLY A 120 3.09 -10.50 -8.99
C GLY A 120 1.75 -9.83 -9.33
N ILE A 121 0.83 -10.58 -9.97
CA ILE A 121 -0.47 -10.03 -10.37
C ILE A 121 -1.31 -9.67 -9.15
N THR A 122 -1.29 -10.53 -8.12
CA THR A 122 -2.01 -10.27 -6.88
C THR A 122 -1.53 -8.99 -6.19
N ALA A 123 -0.22 -8.74 -6.18
CA ALA A 123 0.36 -7.54 -5.58
C ALA A 123 0.06 -6.27 -6.39
N ILE A 124 0.17 -6.32 -7.72
CA ILE A 124 -0.13 -5.16 -8.56
C ILE A 124 -1.61 -4.79 -8.51
N GLU A 125 -2.52 -5.75 -8.53
CA GLU A 125 -3.95 -5.44 -8.43
C GLU A 125 -4.30 -4.79 -7.09
N ALA A 126 -3.66 -5.23 -5.99
CA ALA A 126 -3.77 -4.56 -4.71
C ALA A 126 -3.22 -3.12 -4.75
N ALA A 127 -2.06 -2.92 -5.38
CA ALA A 127 -1.46 -1.59 -5.56
C ALA A 127 -2.34 -0.66 -6.41
N ARG A 128 -2.87 -1.13 -7.53
CA ARG A 128 -3.81 -0.40 -8.41
C ARG A 128 -5.06 0.01 -7.64
N LYS A 129 -5.67 -0.93 -6.93
CA LYS A 129 -6.85 -0.66 -6.09
C LYS A 129 -6.54 0.38 -5.02
N SER A 130 -5.40 0.25 -4.33
CA SER A 130 -4.99 1.19 -3.29
C SER A 130 -4.74 2.60 -3.84
N MET A 131 -4.11 2.73 -5.00
CA MET A 131 -3.90 4.01 -5.68
C MET A 131 -5.23 4.67 -6.06
N ARG A 132 -6.15 3.90 -6.66
CA ARG A 132 -7.49 4.39 -7.03
C ARG A 132 -8.25 4.92 -5.80
N VAL A 133 -8.37 4.08 -4.76
CA VAL A 133 -9.16 4.40 -3.56
C VAL A 133 -8.55 5.56 -2.78
N SER A 134 -7.22 5.60 -2.63
CA SER A 134 -6.56 6.71 -1.92
C SER A 134 -6.67 8.04 -2.67
N SER A 135 -6.67 8.02 -4.00
CA SER A 135 -6.92 9.22 -4.81
C SER A 135 -8.36 9.71 -4.64
N GLU A 136 -9.33 8.79 -4.68
CA GLU A 136 -10.76 9.09 -4.45
C GLU A 136 -10.99 9.66 -3.04
N LEU A 137 -10.35 9.08 -2.01
CA LEU A 137 -10.38 9.60 -0.65
C LEU A 137 -9.78 11.01 -0.54
N ALA A 138 -8.68 11.28 -1.23
CA ALA A 138 -8.07 12.61 -1.23
C ALA A 138 -9.02 13.65 -1.85
N GLU A 139 -9.67 13.33 -2.97
CA GLU A 139 -10.66 14.21 -3.61
C GLU A 139 -11.90 14.47 -2.75
N LEU A 140 -12.31 13.50 -1.92
CA LEU A 140 -13.48 13.65 -1.03
C LEU A 140 -13.20 14.46 0.24
N VAL A 141 -11.95 14.45 0.73
CA VAL A 141 -11.59 15.00 2.04
C VAL A 141 -10.83 16.33 1.93
N GLN A 142 -10.13 16.59 0.81
CA GLN A 142 -9.44 17.86 0.55
C GLN A 142 -10.37 18.91 -0.06
#